data_AF-A0A495JSN9-F1
#
_entry.id   AF-A0A495JSN9-F1
#
_cell.length_a   1.000
_cell.length_b   1.000
_cell.length_c   1.000
_cell.angle_alpha   90.00
_cell.angle_beta   90.00
_cell.angle_gamma   90.00
#
_symmetry.space_group_name_H-M   'P 1'
#
loop_
_entity.id
_entity.type
_entity.pdbx_description
1 polymer ?
#
loop_
_entity_poly.entity_id
_entity_poly.type
_entity_poly.pdbx_seq_one_letter_code
_entity_poly.pdbx_strand_id
1 'polypeptide(L)'
;MISWESFAGWYRNRLVWVAVILLVVSVGVVVLVNRAGPEAEPADLQGQIVARMRTTLEQADPGQHNHAGHGVQQATTEEKPAVICGVRVYGHEPAEVTVLADVQKVYGFHLCGVAEQKRPWDVAVKLAGPVIMDMSTRPPGIQVVESTADVMFVDRLREMFPDKYAELALKEALADSEVADLRRRYDAAAGL
;
A
#
# COMPACT_ATOMS: atom_id res chain seq x y z
N MET A 1 30.18 52.10 -58.56
CA MET A 1 29.59 52.32 -57.22
C MET A 1 28.96 51.02 -56.76
N ILE A 2 29.62 50.28 -55.86
CA ILE A 2 29.06 49.08 -55.22
C ILE A 2 28.39 49.57 -53.94
N SER A 3 27.06 49.41 -53.83
CA SER A 3 26.28 49.88 -52.68
C SER A 3 26.70 49.11 -51.41
N TRP A 4 27.09 49.85 -50.38
CA TRP A 4 27.48 49.33 -49.06
C TRP A 4 26.28 48.86 -48.22
N GLU A 5 25.05 48.97 -48.72
CA GLU A 5 23.83 48.63 -47.99
C GLU A 5 23.61 47.10 -47.86
N SER A 6 24.24 46.29 -48.71
CA SER A 6 23.99 44.83 -48.76
C SER A 6 24.74 44.03 -47.67
N PHE A 7 25.87 44.52 -47.15
CA PHE A 7 26.68 43.79 -46.17
C PHE A 7 26.11 43.86 -44.74
N ALA A 8 25.56 45.00 -44.34
CA ALA A 8 24.99 45.19 -43.00
C ALA A 8 23.73 44.34 -42.79
N GLY A 9 22.93 44.13 -43.84
CA GLY A 9 21.73 43.28 -43.79
C GLY A 9 22.06 41.79 -43.60
N TRP A 10 23.14 41.30 -44.21
CA TRP A 10 23.54 39.89 -44.12
C TRP A 10 24.02 39.49 -42.73
N TYR A 11 24.83 40.33 -42.08
CA TYR A 11 25.30 40.10 -40.70
C TYR A 11 24.18 40.23 -39.67
N ARG A 12 23.27 41.20 -39.82
CA ARG A 12 22.08 41.33 -38.95
C ARG A 12 21.23 40.07 -39.02
N ASN A 13 21.01 39.53 -40.21
CA ASN A 13 20.19 38.32 -40.36
C ASN A 13 20.87 37.10 -39.72
N ARG A 14 22.18 36.94 -39.91
CA ARG A 14 22.93 35.82 -39.31
C ARG A 14 22.97 35.87 -37.78
N LEU A 15 23.14 37.05 -37.19
CA LEU A 15 23.10 37.23 -35.73
C LEU A 15 21.70 37.00 -35.16
N VAL A 16 20.65 37.41 -35.88
CA VAL A 16 19.25 37.11 -35.51
C VAL A 16 19.01 35.60 -35.51
N TRP A 17 19.47 34.88 -36.53
CA TRP A 17 19.34 33.42 -36.58
C TRP A 17 20.10 32.71 -35.46
N VAL A 18 21.31 33.17 -35.11
CA VAL A 18 22.07 32.64 -33.97
C VAL A 18 21.33 32.89 -32.65
N ALA A 19 20.79 34.09 -32.46
CA ALA A 19 20.02 34.44 -31.27
C ALA A 19 18.74 33.59 -31.15
N VAL A 20 18.04 33.35 -32.26
CA VAL A 20 16.86 32.47 -32.31
C VAL A 20 17.23 31.03 -31.97
N ILE A 21 18.33 30.49 -32.52
CA ILE A 21 18.78 29.14 -32.20
C ILE A 21 19.15 29.03 -30.72
N LEU A 22 19.89 30.00 -30.18
CA LEU A 22 20.24 30.02 -28.76
C LEU A 22 19.00 30.12 -27.86
N LEU A 23 18.00 30.92 -28.24
CA LEU A 23 16.72 31.01 -27.53
C LEU A 23 15.94 29.69 -27.58
N VAL A 24 15.84 29.06 -28.76
CA VAL A 24 15.14 27.78 -28.92
C VAL A 24 15.84 26.66 -28.14
N VAL A 25 17.18 26.63 -28.15
CA VAL A 25 17.96 25.64 -27.39
C VAL A 25 17.82 25.89 -25.88
N SER A 26 17.91 27.14 -25.41
CA SER A 26 17.78 27.45 -23.98
C SER A 26 16.37 27.20 -23.46
N VAL A 27 15.32 27.55 -24.22
CA VAL A 27 13.94 27.20 -23.89
C VAL A 27 13.74 25.67 -23.93
N GLY A 28 14.32 24.97 -24.90
CA GLY A 28 14.29 23.51 -24.97
C GLY A 28 14.95 22.83 -23.77
N VAL A 29 16.09 23.34 -23.30
CA VAL A 29 16.78 22.84 -22.10
C VAL A 29 15.97 23.13 -20.84
N VAL A 30 15.38 24.32 -20.69
CA VAL A 30 14.52 24.64 -19.53
C VAL A 30 13.27 23.78 -19.50
N VAL A 31 12.64 23.51 -20.65
CA VAL A 31 11.47 22.64 -20.75
C VAL A 31 11.84 21.17 -20.48
N LEU A 32 13.02 20.70 -20.88
CA LEU A 32 13.49 19.35 -20.56
C LEU A 32 13.86 19.21 -19.07
N VAL A 33 14.50 20.22 -18.47
CA VAL A 33 14.84 20.23 -17.04
C VAL A 33 13.58 20.35 -16.16
N ASN A 34 12.55 21.08 -16.60
CA ASN A 34 11.25 21.12 -15.92
C ASN A 34 10.34 19.91 -16.23
N ARG A 35 10.68 19.07 -17.21
CA ARG A 35 9.98 17.81 -17.50
C ARG A 35 10.66 16.58 -16.91
N ALA A 36 11.96 16.65 -16.64
CA ALA A 36 12.56 15.80 -15.62
C ALA A 36 11.83 16.16 -14.34
N GLY A 37 10.94 15.27 -13.90
CA GLY A 37 9.99 15.54 -12.82
C GLY A 37 10.68 16.08 -11.57
N PRO A 38 9.92 16.71 -10.66
CA PRO A 38 10.44 16.99 -9.33
C PRO A 38 11.11 15.71 -8.82
N GLU A 39 12.30 15.85 -8.23
CA GLU A 39 13.02 14.77 -7.55
C GLU A 39 12.03 13.75 -7.02
N ALA A 40 12.14 12.49 -7.47
CA ALA A 40 11.18 11.44 -7.17
C ALA A 40 10.71 11.57 -5.73
N GLU A 41 9.42 11.87 -5.55
CA GLU A 41 8.80 12.01 -4.23
C GLU A 41 9.23 10.80 -3.39
N PRO A 42 9.71 10.99 -2.14
CA PRO A 42 10.18 9.89 -1.32
C PRO A 42 9.13 8.78 -1.35
N ALA A 43 9.53 7.58 -1.76
CA ALA A 43 8.59 6.48 -1.92
C ALA A 43 7.79 6.34 -0.63
N ASP A 44 6.46 6.43 -0.72
CA ASP A 44 5.58 6.32 0.45
C ASP A 44 5.68 4.90 1.02
N LEU A 45 6.62 4.71 1.95
CA LEU A 45 6.90 3.42 2.55
C LEU A 45 5.66 2.92 3.29
N GLN A 46 4.95 3.80 3.99
CA GLN A 46 3.76 3.44 4.75
C GLN A 46 2.66 2.93 3.82
N GLY A 47 2.38 3.65 2.73
CA GLY A 47 1.42 3.22 1.71
C GLY A 47 1.82 1.89 1.06
N GLN A 48 3.11 1.68 0.80
CA GLN A 48 3.63 0.42 0.27
C GLN A 48 3.47 -0.74 1.26
N ILE A 49 3.73 -0.54 2.55
CA ILE A 49 3.54 -1.55 3.59
C ILE A 49 2.05 -1.90 3.69
N VAL A 50 1.17 -0.90 3.75
CA VAL A 50 -0.30 -1.11 3.79
C VAL A 50 -0.78 -1.91 2.58
N ALA A 51 -0.36 -1.53 1.38
CA ALA A 51 -0.71 -2.23 0.15
C ALA A 51 -0.20 -3.67 0.17
N ARG A 52 1.06 -3.87 0.56
CA ARG A 52 1.69 -5.20 0.63
C ARG A 52 1.02 -6.10 1.66
N MET A 53 0.70 -5.57 2.83
CA MET A 53 0.02 -6.29 3.90
C MET A 53 -1.38 -6.71 3.47
N ARG A 54 -2.17 -5.78 2.93
CA ARG A 54 -3.52 -6.07 2.41
C ARG A 54 -3.49 -7.15 1.33
N THR A 55 -2.69 -6.97 0.30
CA THR A 55 -2.61 -7.94 -0.82
C THR A 55 -2.16 -9.31 -0.34
N THR A 56 -1.24 -9.38 0.62
CA THR A 56 -0.78 -10.67 1.16
C THR A 56 -1.90 -11.38 1.93
N LEU A 57 -2.68 -10.66 2.74
CA LEU A 57 -3.83 -11.21 3.46
C LEU A 57 -4.96 -11.64 2.51
N GLU A 58 -5.26 -10.85 1.48
CA GLU A 58 -6.32 -11.15 0.49
C GLU A 58 -5.95 -12.34 -0.42
N GLN A 59 -4.65 -12.58 -0.64
CA GLN A 59 -4.14 -13.72 -1.40
C GLN A 59 -3.92 -14.97 -0.55
N ALA A 60 -3.81 -14.83 0.77
CA ALA A 60 -3.67 -15.95 1.67
C ALA A 60 -4.94 -16.80 1.66
N ASP A 61 -4.79 -18.11 1.79
CA ASP A 61 -5.96 -18.96 2.02
C ASP A 61 -6.65 -18.50 3.32
N PRO A 62 -7.99 -18.39 3.38
CA PRO A 62 -8.71 -18.02 4.60
C PRO A 62 -8.27 -18.86 5.81
N GLY A 63 -7.96 -20.14 5.61
CA GLY A 63 -7.46 -21.03 6.66
C GLY A 63 -6.08 -20.67 7.21
N GLN A 64 -5.28 -19.84 6.51
CA GLN A 64 -3.92 -19.45 6.92
C GLN A 64 -3.90 -18.24 7.88
N HIS A 65 -5.04 -17.58 8.08
CA HIS A 65 -5.20 -16.55 9.10
C HIS A 65 -6.47 -16.73 9.94
N ASN A 66 -7.32 -17.72 9.64
CA ASN A 66 -8.46 -18.06 10.48
C ASN A 66 -8.05 -18.56 11.86
N HIS A 67 -8.69 -17.98 12.86
CA HIS A 67 -8.68 -18.47 14.23
C HIS A 67 -9.22 -19.89 14.32
N ALA A 68 -8.66 -20.66 15.26
CA ALA A 68 -9.11 -22.00 15.61
C ALA A 68 -10.60 -22.00 16.03
N GLY A 69 -11.53 -22.09 15.08
CA GLY A 69 -12.97 -22.17 15.38
C GLY A 69 -13.94 -21.72 14.28
N HIS A 70 -13.49 -20.98 13.26
CA HIS A 70 -14.35 -20.56 12.16
C HIS A 70 -13.97 -21.30 10.87
N GLY A 71 -14.45 -22.54 10.75
CA GLY A 71 -14.39 -23.26 9.49
C GLY A 71 -15.13 -22.47 8.42
N VAL A 72 -14.45 -22.12 7.32
CA VAL A 72 -15.14 -21.64 6.13
C VAL A 72 -16.01 -22.80 5.68
N GLN A 73 -17.34 -22.64 5.75
CA GLN A 73 -18.24 -23.51 5.01
C GLN A 73 -17.78 -23.39 3.55
N GLN A 74 -17.08 -24.41 3.04
CA GLN A 74 -16.58 -24.42 1.68
C GLN A 74 -17.79 -24.17 0.77
N ALA A 75 -17.76 -23.04 0.07
CA ALA A 75 -18.75 -22.78 -0.96
C ALA A 75 -18.72 -23.98 -1.93
N THR A 76 -19.89 -24.57 -2.15
CA THR A 76 -20.08 -25.74 -3.02
C THR A 76 -19.98 -25.39 -4.52
N THR A 77 -19.49 -24.20 -4.83
CA THR A 77 -19.28 -23.66 -6.17
C THR A 77 -17.80 -23.70 -6.55
N GLU A 78 -17.50 -23.89 -7.84
CA GLU A 78 -16.13 -24.03 -8.38
C GLU A 78 -15.24 -22.79 -8.15
N GLU A 79 -15.82 -21.61 -7.88
CA GLU A 79 -15.10 -20.38 -7.58
C GLU A 79 -15.14 -20.06 -6.09
N LYS A 80 -13.96 -19.90 -5.50
CA LYS A 80 -13.78 -19.53 -4.09
C LYS A 80 -14.13 -18.05 -3.91
N PRO A 81 -14.99 -17.70 -2.94
CA PRO A 81 -15.30 -16.30 -2.66
C PRO A 81 -14.04 -15.49 -2.36
N ALA A 82 -13.98 -14.25 -2.86
CA ALA A 82 -12.87 -13.35 -2.59
C ALA A 82 -12.80 -13.00 -1.10
N VAL A 83 -11.59 -12.90 -0.56
CA VAL A 83 -11.35 -12.30 0.76
C VAL A 83 -10.97 -10.85 0.55
N ILE A 84 -11.65 -9.94 1.23
CA ILE A 84 -11.38 -8.51 1.17
C ILE A 84 -10.98 -8.03 2.55
N CYS A 85 -9.83 -7.37 2.66
CA CYS A 85 -9.24 -6.98 3.95
C CYS A 85 -9.07 -5.46 4.05
N GLY A 86 -9.41 -4.91 5.21
CA GLY A 86 -8.91 -3.62 5.70
C GLY A 86 -7.75 -3.89 6.64
N VAL A 87 -6.72 -3.05 6.57
CA VAL A 87 -5.53 -3.18 7.43
C VAL A 87 -5.16 -1.83 8.02
N ARG A 88 -4.63 -1.87 9.24
CA ARG A 88 -3.98 -0.73 9.88
C ARG A 88 -2.62 -1.16 10.37
N VAL A 89 -1.60 -0.36 10.07
CA VAL A 89 -0.22 -0.63 10.47
C VAL A 89 0.12 0.23 11.68
N TYR A 90 0.60 -0.40 12.74
CA TYR A 90 1.11 0.27 13.94
C TYR A 90 2.59 0.61 13.81
N GLY A 91 3.34 -0.22 13.10
CA GLY A 91 4.72 0.05 12.72
C GLY A 91 5.42 -1.18 12.16
N HIS A 92 6.73 -1.05 11.98
CA HIS A 92 7.57 -2.08 11.38
C HIS A 92 8.95 -2.16 12.03
N GLU A 93 9.65 -3.25 11.74
CA GLU A 93 11.04 -3.47 12.14
C GLU A 93 11.90 -3.85 10.92
N PRO A 94 13.14 -3.32 10.81
CA PRO A 94 13.71 -2.25 11.64
C PRO A 94 12.96 -0.92 11.46
N ALA A 95 13.01 -0.02 12.44
CA ALA A 95 12.18 1.19 12.45
C ALA A 95 12.75 2.32 11.57
N GLU A 96 14.05 2.25 11.27
CA GLU A 96 14.84 3.24 10.56
C GLU A 96 14.88 3.04 9.04
N VAL A 97 14.31 1.94 8.54
CA VAL A 97 14.32 1.64 7.11
C VAL A 97 13.38 2.58 6.35
N THR A 98 13.79 2.94 5.13
CA THR A 98 13.05 3.86 4.26
C THR A 98 12.54 3.20 2.98
N VAL A 99 12.88 1.92 2.78
CA VAL A 99 12.49 1.13 1.60
C VAL A 99 11.83 -0.17 2.02
N LEU A 100 10.81 -0.59 1.26
CA LEU A 100 10.01 -1.79 1.60
C LEU A 100 10.85 -3.06 1.67
N ALA A 101 11.89 -3.16 0.85
CA ALA A 101 12.75 -4.34 0.76
C ALA A 101 13.51 -4.65 2.05
N ASP A 102 13.73 -3.64 2.90
CA ASP A 102 14.48 -3.77 4.16
C ASP A 102 13.56 -3.99 5.37
N VAL A 103 12.23 -3.90 5.18
CA VAL A 103 11.25 -4.20 6.22
C VAL A 103 11.22 -5.71 6.47
N GLN A 104 11.39 -6.10 7.73
CA GLN A 104 11.42 -7.50 8.16
C GLN A 104 10.14 -7.93 8.86
N LYS A 105 9.56 -7.08 9.71
CA LYS A 105 8.29 -7.34 10.38
C LYS A 105 7.38 -6.15 10.30
N VAL A 106 6.08 -6.41 10.16
CA VAL A 106 5.03 -5.40 10.22
C VAL A 106 4.05 -5.81 11.30
N TYR A 107 3.72 -4.87 12.18
CA TYR A 107 2.76 -5.04 13.26
C TYR A 107 1.53 -4.22 12.95
N GLY A 108 0.35 -4.83 13.02
CA GLY A 108 -0.87 -4.15 12.67
C GLY A 108 -2.13 -4.86 13.13
N PHE A 109 -3.24 -4.44 12.55
CA PHE A 109 -4.56 -5.01 12.73
C PHE A 109 -5.18 -5.25 11.36
N HIS A 110 -5.94 -6.34 11.23
CA HIS A 110 -6.71 -6.62 10.03
C HIS A 110 -8.17 -6.85 10.37
N LEU A 111 -9.04 -6.54 9.41
CA LEU A 111 -10.43 -6.98 9.37
C LEU A 111 -10.69 -7.49 7.95
N CYS A 112 -10.86 -8.79 7.81
CA CYS A 112 -11.10 -9.45 6.54
C CYS A 112 -12.53 -10.00 6.50
N GLY A 113 -13.20 -9.85 5.37
CA GLY A 113 -14.51 -10.42 5.11
C GLY A 113 -14.49 -11.33 3.88
N VAL A 114 -15.20 -12.46 3.97
CA VAL A 114 -15.41 -13.36 2.83
C VAL A 114 -16.58 -12.83 1.99
N ALA A 115 -16.29 -12.35 0.78
CA ALA A 115 -17.23 -11.72 -0.14
C ALA A 115 -17.99 -12.78 -0.94
N GLU A 116 -18.89 -13.48 -0.26
CA GLU A 116 -19.84 -14.38 -0.92
C GLU A 116 -20.83 -13.59 -1.78
N GLN A 117 -21.19 -14.16 -2.93
CA GLN A 117 -22.05 -13.49 -3.90
C GLN A 117 -23.39 -13.08 -3.27
N LYS A 118 -23.75 -11.79 -3.42
CA LYS A 118 -24.95 -11.16 -2.85
C LYS A 118 -25.07 -11.21 -1.33
N ARG A 119 -24.00 -11.55 -0.59
CA ARG A 119 -24.00 -11.51 0.87
C ARG A 119 -23.65 -10.10 1.37
N PRO A 120 -24.52 -9.42 2.13
CA PRO A 120 -24.21 -8.10 2.69
C PRO A 120 -23.10 -8.15 3.74
N TRP A 121 -22.30 -7.08 3.82
CA TRP A 121 -21.22 -6.92 4.80
C TRP A 121 -21.65 -7.29 6.22
N ASP A 122 -22.81 -6.81 6.68
CA ASP A 122 -23.24 -6.94 8.08
C ASP A 122 -23.39 -8.41 8.53
N VAL A 123 -23.64 -9.33 7.59
CA VAL A 123 -23.79 -10.78 7.84
C VAL A 123 -22.66 -11.64 7.24
N ALA A 124 -21.64 -11.00 6.67
CA ALA A 124 -20.45 -11.67 6.16
C ALA A 124 -19.69 -12.41 7.27
N VAL A 125 -19.08 -13.56 6.91
CA VAL A 125 -18.02 -14.16 7.73
C VAL A 125 -16.86 -13.18 7.77
N LYS A 126 -16.47 -12.78 8.98
CA LYS A 126 -15.39 -11.82 9.21
C LYS A 126 -14.39 -12.39 10.19
N LEU A 127 -13.17 -11.94 10.03
CA LEU A 127 -12.06 -12.24 10.91
C LEU A 127 -11.32 -10.94 11.19
N ALA A 128 -11.02 -10.68 12.46
CA ALA A 128 -10.38 -9.45 12.87
C ALA A 128 -9.45 -9.68 14.06
N GLY A 129 -8.30 -9.02 14.03
CA GLY A 129 -7.38 -9.07 15.16
C GLY A 129 -6.03 -8.44 14.87
N PRO A 130 -5.19 -8.32 15.92
CA PRO A 130 -3.78 -7.98 15.77
C PRO A 130 -3.06 -9.06 14.97
N VAL A 131 -2.17 -8.63 14.08
CA VAL A 131 -1.41 -9.50 13.18
C VAL A 131 0.02 -9.01 13.02
N ILE A 132 0.92 -9.98 12.92
CA ILE A 132 2.31 -9.79 12.55
C ILE A 132 2.51 -10.37 11.16
N MET A 133 3.07 -9.56 10.27
CA MET A 133 3.53 -10.03 8.97
C MET A 133 5.06 -10.13 8.99
N ASP A 134 5.57 -11.34 8.78
CA ASP A 134 6.99 -11.60 8.59
C ASP A 134 7.35 -11.43 7.12
N MET A 135 7.99 -10.30 6.81
CA MET A 135 8.41 -9.90 5.47
C MET A 135 9.74 -10.53 5.06
N SER A 136 10.44 -11.22 5.97
CA SER A 136 11.72 -11.87 5.69
C SER A 136 11.58 -13.18 4.90
N THR A 137 10.36 -13.75 4.83
CA THR A 137 10.06 -15.00 4.13
C THR A 137 9.40 -14.77 2.77
N ARG A 138 9.41 -15.80 1.91
CA ARG A 138 8.72 -15.79 0.61
C ARG A 138 7.88 -17.07 0.46
N PRO A 139 6.53 -17.00 0.51
CA PRO A 139 5.71 -15.80 0.75
C PRO A 139 5.90 -15.23 2.17
N PRO A 140 5.49 -13.97 2.42
CA PRO A 140 5.52 -13.40 3.78
C PRO A 140 4.69 -14.25 4.75
N GLY A 141 5.24 -14.48 5.94
CA GLY A 141 4.55 -15.20 7.00
C GLY A 141 3.44 -14.35 7.62
N ILE A 142 2.33 -14.96 7.99
CA ILE A 142 1.22 -14.30 8.70
C ILE A 142 1.08 -14.96 10.06
N GLN A 143 1.06 -14.16 11.13
CA GLN A 143 0.83 -14.64 12.49
C GLN A 143 -0.25 -13.77 13.12
N VAL A 144 -1.41 -14.37 13.40
CA VAL A 144 -2.50 -13.68 14.09
C VAL A 144 -2.39 -13.96 15.59
N VAL A 145 -2.74 -12.96 16.41
CA VAL A 145 -2.76 -13.13 17.86
C VAL A 145 -4.08 -13.79 18.26
N GLU A 146 -3.99 -14.93 18.94
CA GLU A 146 -5.15 -15.70 19.43
C GLU A 146 -4.93 -16.10 20.88
N SER A 147 -5.98 -16.10 21.69
CA SER A 147 -5.93 -16.79 22.98
C SER A 147 -5.74 -18.29 22.75
N THR A 148 -4.99 -18.95 23.63
CA THR A 148 -4.91 -20.41 23.68
C THR A 148 -5.69 -20.93 24.88
N ALA A 149 -5.73 -22.25 25.07
CA ALA A 149 -6.33 -22.84 26.27
C ALA A 149 -5.67 -22.35 27.57
N ASP A 150 -4.37 -22.02 27.50
CA ASP A 150 -3.53 -21.72 28.67
C ASP A 150 -3.10 -20.25 28.77
N VAL A 151 -3.27 -19.46 27.69
CA VAL A 151 -2.80 -18.07 27.63
C VAL A 151 -3.95 -17.15 27.21
N MET A 152 -4.24 -16.17 28.06
CA MET A 152 -5.21 -15.12 27.78
C MET A 152 -4.75 -14.25 26.61
N PHE A 153 -5.71 -13.76 25.81
CA PHE A 153 -5.41 -12.96 24.61
C PHE A 153 -4.46 -11.78 24.88
N VAL A 154 -4.67 -11.05 25.98
CA VAL A 154 -3.86 -9.86 26.31
C VAL A 154 -2.42 -10.25 26.62
N ASP A 155 -2.21 -11.35 27.34
CA ASP A 155 -0.87 -11.84 27.66
C ASP A 155 -0.19 -12.35 26.40
N ARG A 156 -0.93 -13.07 25.54
CA ARG A 156 -0.43 -13.51 24.25
C ARG A 156 -0.04 -12.34 23.34
N LEU A 157 -0.83 -11.28 23.32
CA LEU A 157 -0.52 -10.07 22.57
C LEU A 157 0.81 -9.47 23.03
N ARG A 158 1.04 -9.36 24.34
CA ARG A 158 2.28 -8.85 24.93
C ARG A 158 3.50 -9.75 24.69
N GLU A 159 3.28 -11.07 24.58
CA GLU A 159 4.35 -12.00 24.17
C GLU A 159 4.79 -11.80 22.71
N MET A 160 3.85 -11.43 21.84
CA MET A 160 4.07 -11.40 20.39
C MET A 160 4.44 -10.00 19.86
N PHE A 161 3.90 -8.93 20.45
CA PHE A 161 4.09 -7.56 19.99
C PHE A 161 5.09 -6.80 20.87
N PRO A 162 5.92 -5.92 20.29
CA PRO A 162 6.63 -4.91 21.06
C PRO A 162 5.66 -4.06 21.89
N ASP A 163 6.03 -3.72 23.13
CA ASP A 163 5.15 -3.03 24.09
C ASP A 163 4.40 -1.83 23.51
N LYS A 164 5.10 -0.97 22.74
CA LYS A 164 4.53 0.20 22.08
C LYS A 164 3.37 -0.13 21.14
N TYR A 165 3.43 -1.27 20.45
CA TYR A 165 2.42 -1.71 19.49
C TYR A 165 1.35 -2.58 20.15
N ALA A 166 1.68 -3.32 21.21
CA ALA A 166 0.70 -4.07 22.00
C ALA A 166 -0.35 -3.13 22.63
N GLU A 167 0.09 -2.00 23.19
CA GLU A 167 -0.81 -0.99 23.75
C GLU A 167 -1.72 -0.34 22.70
N LEU A 168 -1.22 -0.11 21.48
CA LEU A 168 -2.03 0.38 20.36
C LEU A 168 -3.04 -0.69 19.93
N ALA A 169 -2.61 -1.95 19.80
CA ALA A 169 -3.45 -3.06 19.38
C ALA A 169 -4.61 -3.37 20.35
N LEU A 170 -4.50 -2.96 21.62
CA LEU A 170 -5.59 -3.05 22.60
C LEU A 170 -6.62 -1.91 22.50
N LYS A 171 -6.25 -0.77 21.89
CA LYS A 171 -7.05 0.47 21.90
C LYS A 171 -7.58 0.84 20.53
N GLU A 172 -6.84 0.47 19.49
CA GLU A 172 -7.07 0.89 18.13
C GLU A 172 -7.35 -0.34 17.26
N ALA A 173 -8.28 -0.15 16.32
CA ALA A 173 -8.56 -1.06 15.23
C ALA A 173 -8.51 -0.23 13.93
N LEU A 174 -9.30 -0.60 12.93
CA LEU A 174 -9.47 0.25 11.75
C LEU A 174 -10.15 1.58 12.10
N ALA A 175 -9.67 2.67 11.52
CA ALA A 175 -10.33 3.96 11.52
C ALA A 175 -11.58 3.94 10.64
N ASP A 176 -12.51 4.89 10.85
CA ASP A 176 -13.78 4.96 10.11
C ASP A 176 -13.58 5.01 8.58
N SER A 177 -12.57 5.73 8.11
CA SER A 177 -12.22 5.80 6.69
C SER A 177 -11.76 4.46 6.12
N GLU A 178 -11.01 3.69 6.92
CA GLU A 178 -10.50 2.36 6.55
C GLU A 178 -11.64 1.33 6.54
N VAL A 179 -12.57 1.41 7.49
CA VAL A 179 -13.80 0.59 7.51
C VAL A 179 -14.70 0.92 6.32
N ALA A 180 -14.87 2.22 6.01
CA ALA A 180 -15.66 2.65 4.87
C ALA A 180 -15.06 2.17 3.54
N ASP A 181 -13.74 2.22 3.39
CA ASP A 181 -13.06 1.68 2.22
C ASP A 181 -13.21 0.16 2.09
N LEU A 182 -12.98 -0.56 3.19
CA LEU A 182 -13.18 -2.00 3.27
C LEU A 182 -14.60 -2.39 2.86
N ARG A 183 -15.63 -1.72 3.41
CA ARG A 183 -17.03 -2.02 3.09
C ARG A 183 -17.33 -1.80 1.61
N ARG A 184 -16.87 -0.68 1.02
CA ARG A 184 -17.05 -0.43 -0.42
C ARG A 184 -16.41 -1.52 -1.29
N ARG A 185 -15.17 -1.92 -0.97
CA ARG A 185 -14.46 -2.96 -1.73
C ARG A 185 -15.12 -4.33 -1.56
N TYR A 186 -15.62 -4.61 -0.35
CA TYR A 186 -16.37 -5.82 -0.07
C TYR A 186 -17.66 -5.89 -0.88
N ASP A 187 -18.47 -4.82 -0.84
CA ASP A 187 -19.76 -4.78 -1.55
C ASP A 187 -19.54 -4.94 -3.06
N ALA A 188 -18.50 -4.30 -3.62
CA ALA A 188 -18.12 -4.51 -5.02
C ALA A 188 -17.74 -5.97 -5.33
N ALA A 189 -16.98 -6.63 -4.45
CA ALA A 189 -16.59 -8.03 -4.62
C ALA A 189 -17.77 -9.01 -4.44
N ALA A 190 -18.73 -8.68 -3.57
CA ALA A 190 -19.97 -9.44 -3.37
C ALA A 190 -21.04 -9.14 -4.44
N GLY A 191 -20.79 -8.16 -5.32
CA GLY A 191 -21.70 -7.71 -6.37
C GLY A 191 -22.95 -7.00 -5.84
N LEU A 192 -22.80 -6.16 -4.82
CA LEU A 192 -23.85 -5.35 -4.20
C LEU A 192 -23.81 -3.88 -4.62
#